data_AF-A0A4Y2VTH2-F1
#
_entry.id   AF-A0A4Y2VTH2-F1
#
_cell.length_a   1.000
_cell.length_b   1.000
_cell.length_c   1.000
_cell.angle_alpha   90.00
_cell.angle_beta   90.00
_cell.angle_gamma   90.00
#
_symmetry.space_group_name_H-M   'P 1'
#
loop_
_entity.id
_entity.type
_entity.pdbx_description
1 polymer ?
#
loop_
_entity_poly.entity_id
_entity_poly.type
_entity_poly.pdbx_seq_one_letter_code
_entity_poly.pdbx_strand_id
1 'polypeptide(L)'
;MSVTDKNELKLLKVRIKTWESEFFQTNSKKPSKEDIHQAPSDIKDAYRNYWKLKSKIENEKEDVWSESFNKCNQRAKNSNGRCSIEMLCDKIKQRSNIAMTK
;
A
#
# COMPACT_ATOMS: atom_id res chain seq x y z
N MET A 1 -12.72 5.05 -12.33
CA MET A 1 -11.30 4.99 -12.76
C MET A 1 -11.22 5.23 -14.26
N SER A 2 -10.57 6.31 -14.68
CA SER A 2 -10.40 6.67 -16.10
C SER A 2 -9.40 5.74 -16.78
N VAL A 3 -9.69 5.30 -18.01
CA VAL A 3 -8.80 4.44 -18.83
C VAL A 3 -7.43 5.12 -19.06
N THR A 4 -7.41 6.44 -19.02
CA THR A 4 -6.23 7.30 -19.17
C THR A 4 -5.17 7.05 -18.10
N ASP A 5 -5.56 6.98 -16.82
CA ASP A 5 -4.62 6.87 -15.68
C ASP A 5 -3.86 5.53 -15.73
N LYS A 6 -4.53 4.45 -16.15
CA LYS A 6 -3.89 3.14 -16.34
C LYS A 6 -2.88 3.15 -17.49
N ASN A 7 -3.19 3.86 -18.58
CA ASN A 7 -2.31 3.94 -19.74
C ASN A 7 -1.08 4.82 -19.43
N GLU A 8 -1.28 5.93 -18.73
CA GLU A 8 -0.20 6.80 -18.28
C GLU A 8 0.76 6.07 -17.33
N LEU A 9 0.24 5.28 -16.39
CA LEU A 9 1.05 4.43 -15.51
C LEU A 9 1.94 3.45 -16.30
N LYS A 10 1.41 2.85 -17.37
CA LYS A 10 2.17 1.94 -18.23
C LYS A 10 3.28 2.69 -18.98
N LEU A 11 2.99 3.87 -19.53
CA LEU A 11 3.98 4.69 -20.23
C LEU A 11 5.13 5.11 -19.31
N LEU A 12 4.79 5.58 -18.10
CA LEU A 12 5.79 5.93 -17.08
C LEU A 12 6.64 4.72 -16.69
N LYS A 13 6.02 3.54 -16.52
CA LYS A 13 6.73 2.30 -16.21
C LYS A 13 7.71 1.90 -17.31
N VAL A 14 7.30 2.00 -18.58
CA VAL A 14 8.18 1.71 -19.72
C VAL A 14 9.37 2.65 -19.70
N ARG A 15 9.14 3.96 -19.55
CA ARG A 15 10.21 4.96 -19.52
C ARG A 15 11.23 4.71 -18.41
N ILE A 16 10.75 4.41 -17.20
CA ILE A 16 11.61 4.02 -16.07
C ILE A 16 12.43 2.78 -16.41
N LYS A 17 11.81 1.73 -16.96
CA LYS A 17 12.49 0.47 -17.26
C LYS A 17 13.52 0.59 -18.37
N THR A 18 13.25 1.41 -19.39
CA THR A 18 14.21 1.72 -20.44
C THR A 18 15.46 2.36 -19.83
N TRP A 19 15.27 3.38 -18.99
CA TRP A 19 16.39 4.03 -18.32
C TRP A 19 17.14 3.10 -17.36
N GLU A 20 16.45 2.27 -16.56
CA GLU A 20 17.09 1.29 -15.69
C GLU A 20 17.95 0.29 -16.48
N SER A 21 17.48 -0.11 -17.67
CA SER A 21 18.23 -1.00 -18.57
C SER A 21 19.48 -0.33 -19.13
N GLU A 22 19.36 0.91 -19.63
CA GLU A 22 20.50 1.70 -20.11
C GLU A 22 21.53 1.93 -18.99
N PHE A 23 21.04 2.31 -17.80
CA PHE A 23 21.88 2.51 -16.63
C PHE A 23 22.62 1.25 -16.23
N PHE A 24 21.94 0.09 -16.25
CA PHE A 24 22.56 -1.20 -15.97
C PHE A 24 23.61 -1.57 -17.01
N GLN A 25 23.39 -1.28 -18.30
CA GLN A 25 24.41 -1.54 -19.34
C GLN A 25 25.67 -0.70 -19.13
N THR A 26 25.54 0.56 -18.71
CA THR A 26 26.69 1.45 -18.50
C THR A 26 27.42 1.18 -17.18
N ASN A 27 26.68 0.92 -16.10
CA ASN A 27 27.24 0.85 -14.75
C ASN A 27 27.32 -0.57 -14.18
N SER A 28 26.74 -1.57 -14.88
CA SER A 28 26.62 -2.97 -14.43
C SER A 28 26.02 -3.15 -13.03
N LYS A 29 25.26 -2.14 -12.57
CA LYS A 29 24.58 -2.12 -11.27
C LYS A 29 23.15 -1.65 -11.42
N LYS A 30 22.28 -2.05 -10.50
CA LYS A 30 20.93 -1.48 -10.40
C LYS A 30 21.03 -0.05 -9.86
N PRO A 31 20.20 0.89 -10.37
CA PRO A 31 20.21 2.25 -9.88
C PRO A 31 19.78 2.31 -8.41
N SER A 32 20.60 2.96 -7.58
CA SER A 32 20.27 3.30 -6.20
C SER A 32 19.46 4.60 -6.14
N LYS A 33 19.05 4.99 -4.92
CA LYS A 33 18.35 6.25 -4.69
C LYS A 33 19.20 7.45 -5.15
N GLU A 34 20.49 7.41 -4.88
CA GLU A 34 21.47 8.43 -5.26
C GLU A 34 21.59 8.52 -6.78
N ASP A 35 21.64 7.37 -7.47
CA ASP A 35 21.69 7.31 -8.94
C ASP A 35 20.42 7.92 -9.56
N ILE A 36 19.25 7.67 -8.97
CA ILE A 36 17.99 8.29 -9.40
C ILE A 36 18.00 9.81 -9.17
N HIS A 37 18.59 10.30 -8.07
CA HIS A 37 18.72 11.73 -7.81
C HIS A 37 19.65 12.45 -8.79
N GLN A 38 20.70 11.75 -9.25
CA GLN A 38 21.64 12.26 -10.26
C GLN A 38 21.10 12.13 -11.70
N ALA A 39 20.04 11.36 -11.91
CA ALA A 39 19.42 11.19 -13.22
C ALA A 39 18.85 12.52 -13.79
N PRO A 40 18.60 12.58 -15.11
CA PRO A 40 17.92 13.71 -15.74
C PRO A 40 16.56 14.03 -15.10
N SER A 41 16.13 15.29 -15.17
CA SER A 41 14.83 15.75 -14.64
C SER A 41 13.68 14.87 -15.11
N ASP A 42 13.66 14.52 -16.38
CA ASP A 42 12.63 13.69 -17.00
C ASP A 42 12.47 12.32 -16.32
N ILE A 43 13.58 11.70 -15.91
CA ILE A 43 13.58 10.39 -15.26
C ILE A 43 13.11 10.53 -13.81
N LYS A 44 13.57 11.58 -13.12
CA LYS A 44 13.12 11.89 -11.75
C LYS A 44 11.62 12.14 -11.71
N ASP A 45 11.11 12.91 -12.66
CA ASP A 45 9.68 13.18 -12.79
C ASP A 45 8.91 11.90 -13.14
N ALA A 46 9.46 11.04 -13.99
CA ALA A 46 8.85 9.75 -14.29
C ALA A 46 8.69 8.87 -13.04
N TYR A 47 9.74 8.74 -12.22
CA TYR A 47 9.67 8.00 -10.94
C TYR A 47 8.65 8.61 -9.97
N ARG A 48 8.67 9.94 -9.82
CA ARG A 48 7.75 10.66 -8.93
C ARG A 48 6.30 10.49 -9.36
N ASN A 49 6.01 10.68 -10.64
CA ASN A 49 4.67 10.59 -11.20
C ASN A 49 4.18 9.13 -11.19
N TYR A 50 5.05 8.17 -11.48
CA TYR A 50 4.73 6.75 -11.39
C TYR A 50 4.30 6.39 -9.97
N TRP A 51 5.06 6.80 -8.95
CA TRP A 51 4.73 6.53 -7.56
C TRP A 51 3.40 7.18 -7.15
N LYS A 52 3.23 8.47 -7.46
CA LYS A 52 2.00 9.22 -7.17
C LYS A 52 0.77 8.53 -7.78
N LEU A 53 0.86 8.13 -9.05
CA LEU A 53 -0.25 7.52 -9.77
C LEU A 53 -0.48 6.08 -9.31
N LYS A 54 0.58 5.32 -9.03
CA LYS A 54 0.49 3.97 -8.45
C LYS A 54 -0.22 4.01 -7.10
N SER A 55 0.20 4.88 -6.20
CA SER A 55 -0.41 5.04 -4.87
C SER A 55 -1.86 5.49 -4.96
N LYS A 56 -2.20 6.41 -5.87
CA LYS A 56 -3.60 6.80 -6.11
C LYS A 56 -4.44 5.59 -6.51
N ILE A 57 -3.98 4.79 -7.48
CA ILE A 57 -4.67 3.59 -7.94
C ILE A 57 -4.77 2.51 -6.85
N GLU A 58 -3.76 2.38 -6.01
CA GLU A 58 -3.71 1.41 -4.92
C GLU A 58 -4.70 1.79 -3.80
N ASN A 59 -4.73 3.06 -3.39
CA ASN A 59 -5.73 3.56 -2.44
C ASN A 59 -7.17 3.52 -2.98
N GLU A 60 -7.38 3.66 -4.30
CA GLU A 60 -8.71 3.48 -4.90
C GLU A 60 -9.16 2.01 -4.93
N LYS A 61 -8.23 1.05 -4.85
CA LYS A 61 -8.52 -0.39 -4.86
C LYS A 61 -8.65 -0.97 -3.47
N GLU A 62 -7.90 -0.46 -2.51
CA GLU A 62 -8.02 -0.84 -1.11
C GLU A 62 -9.12 0.02 -0.49
N ASP A 63 -10.32 -0.56 -0.32
CA ASP A 63 -11.24 -0.01 0.66
C ASP A 63 -10.49 -0.03 1.99
N VAL A 64 -10.20 1.15 2.55
CA VAL A 64 -9.36 1.33 3.75
C VAL A 64 -9.91 0.53 4.94
N TRP A 65 -11.18 0.12 4.86
CA TRP A 65 -11.89 -0.72 5.81
C TRP A 65 -12.15 -2.16 5.33
N SER A 66 -11.42 -2.62 4.29
CA SER A 66 -11.60 -3.93 3.68
C SER A 66 -11.59 -5.05 4.73
N GLU A 67 -12.57 -5.96 4.62
CA GLU A 67 -12.73 -7.11 5.53
C GLU A 67 -11.46 -7.97 5.67
N SER A 68 -10.56 -7.93 4.68
CA SER A 68 -9.25 -8.59 4.72
C SER A 68 -8.36 -8.14 5.88
N PHE A 69 -8.44 -6.88 6.30
CA PHE A 69 -7.65 -6.33 7.43
C PHE A 69 -8.34 -6.48 8.78
N ASN A 70 -9.66 -6.76 8.78
CA ASN A 70 -10.45 -7.04 9.99
C ASN A 70 -10.50 -8.54 10.34
N LYS A 71 -9.79 -9.40 9.60
CA LYS A 71 -9.73 -10.83 9.90
C LYS A 71 -8.92 -11.06 11.17
N CYS A 72 -9.61 -11.24 12.30
CA CYS A 72 -9.02 -11.98 13.42
C CYS A 72 -8.55 -13.34 12.88
N ASN A 73 -7.29 -13.68 13.15
CA ASN A 73 -6.72 -14.99 12.83
C ASN A 73 -7.56 -16.09 13.50
N GLN A 74 -8.45 -16.74 12.75
CA GLN A 74 -9.35 -17.77 13.26
C GLN A 74 -8.61 -19.02 13.79
N ARG A 75 -7.29 -19.13 13.60
CA ARG A 75 -6.47 -20.21 14.17
C ARG A 75 -6.18 -20.06 15.66
N ALA A 76 -6.37 -18.87 16.25
CA ALA A 76 -6.14 -18.62 17.67
C ALA A 76 -7.47 -18.52 18.45
N LYS A 77 -8.39 -19.44 18.20
CA LYS A 77 -9.62 -19.57 18.99
C LYS A 77 -9.30 -20.34 20.28
N ASN A 78 -9.83 -19.87 21.40
CA ASN A 78 -9.75 -20.63 22.65
C ASN A 78 -10.69 -21.87 22.60
N SER A 79 -10.70 -22.67 23.66
CA SER A 79 -11.57 -23.85 23.80
C SER A 79 -13.05 -23.58 23.55
N ASN A 80 -13.46 -22.30 23.67
CA ASN A 80 -14.85 -21.86 23.52
C ASN A 80 -15.10 -21.27 22.11
N GLY A 81 -14.15 -21.39 21.19
CA GLY A 81 -14.28 -20.91 19.81
C GLY A 81 -14.17 -19.39 19.63
N ARG A 82 -13.88 -18.63 20.70
CA ARG A 82 -13.86 -17.16 20.67
C ARG A 82 -12.44 -16.62 20.46
N CYS A 83 -12.35 -15.54 19.70
CA CYS A 83 -11.10 -14.82 19.43
C CYS A 83 -10.86 -13.71 20.48
N SER A 84 -9.59 -13.33 20.70
CA SER A 84 -9.19 -12.21 21.56
C SER A 84 -9.90 -10.89 21.23
N ILE A 85 -10.22 -10.63 19.96
CA ILE A 85 -10.98 -9.47 19.51
C ILE A 85 -12.43 -9.52 20.03
N GLU A 86 -13.08 -10.68 20.01
CA GLU A 86 -14.43 -10.84 20.56
C GLU A 86 -14.44 -10.59 22.07
N MET A 87 -13.43 -11.11 22.78
CA MET A 87 -13.29 -10.89 24.22
C MET A 87 -13.07 -9.41 24.57
N LEU A 88 -12.32 -8.68 23.74
CA LEU A 88 -12.08 -7.25 23.94
C LEU A 88 -13.36 -6.43 23.71
N CYS A 89 -14.12 -6.73 22.66
CA CYS A 89 -15.40 -6.07 22.35
C CYS A 89 -16.40 -6.21 23.50
N ASP A 90 -16.55 -7.40 24.08
CA ASP A 90 -17.45 -7.62 25.21
C ASP A 90 -17.02 -6.82 26.44
N LYS A 91 -15.71 -6.75 26.71
CA LYS A 91 -15.16 -5.98 27.83
C LYS A 91 -15.37 -4.47 27.67
N ILE A 92 -15.31 -3.95 26.44
CA ILE A 92 -15.62 -2.55 26.14
C ILE A 92 -17.10 -2.26 26.38
N LYS A 93 -18.00 -3.12 25.88
CA LYS A 93 -19.46 -2.98 26.07
C LYS A 93 -19.88 -3.03 27.54
N GLN A 94 -19.25 -3.90 28.32
CA GLN A 94 -19.48 -3.96 29.77
C GLN A 94 -19.05 -2.66 30.46
N ARG A 95 -17.87 -2.11 30.09
CA ARG A 95 -17.36 -0.85 30.65
C ARG A 95 -18.21 0.36 30.26
N SER A 96 -18.74 0.41 29.04
CA SER A 96 -19.62 1.51 28.61
C SER A 96 -20.97 1.47 29.32
N ASN A 97 -21.53 0.28 29.58
CA ASN A 97 -22.78 0.14 30.34
C ASN A 97 -22.63 0.54 31.82
N ILE A 98 -21.46 0.34 32.42
CA ILE A 98 -21.15 0.79 33.79
C ILE A 98 -21.11 2.33 33.90
N ALA A 99 -20.84 3.05 32.79
CA ALA A 99 -20.78 4.51 32.78
C ALA A 99 -22.15 5.21 32.67
N MET A 100 -23.22 4.49 32.35
CA MET A 100 -24.59 5.03 32.15
C MET A 100 -25.51 4.89 33.37
N THR A 101 -25.07 4.22 34.44
CA THR A 101 -25.81 4.08 35.70
C THR A 101 -25.15 4.91 36.81
N LYS A 102 -25.44 6.21 36.83
CA LYS A 102 -25.26 7.10 37.98
C LYS A 102 -26.38 8.12 38.02
#